data_AF-A0A495AJ80-F1
#
_entry.id   AF-A0A495AJ80-F1
#
_cell.length_a   1.000
_cell.length_b   1.000
_cell.length_c   1.000
_cell.angle_alpha   90.00
_cell.angle_beta   90.00
_cell.angle_gamma   90.00
#
_symmetry.space_group_name_H-M   'P 1'
#
loop_
_entity.id
_entity.type
_entity.pdbx_description
1 polymer ?
#
loop_
_entity_poly.entity_id
_entity_poly.type
_entity_poly.pdbx_seq_one_letter_code
_entity_poly.pdbx_strand_id
1 'polypeptide(L)'
;MGWKGKVSFVSLVVLVGLVGYEYSVRNSGPDCRSVSYEQAIKTISDDYYERLQRWHREPKELGTKKPQLNFDRDGTQVTDTYLVPFVATGPSGTVKQFAMYVCKTGSIEYSEQE
;
A
#
# COMPACT_ATOMS: atom_id res chain seq x y z
N MET A 1 22.64 -31.30 27.53
CA MET A 1 21.98 -30.01 27.24
C MET A 1 20.67 -29.93 28.00
N GLY A 2 20.59 -29.05 29.00
CA GLY A 2 19.37 -28.87 29.81
C GLY A 2 18.20 -28.30 29.00
N TRP A 3 16.97 -28.55 29.45
CA TRP A 3 15.73 -28.14 28.77
C TRP A 3 15.73 -26.67 28.35
N LYS A 4 16.27 -25.77 29.18
CA LYS A 4 16.43 -24.34 28.88
C LYS A 4 17.24 -24.06 27.60
N GLY A 5 18.30 -24.83 27.34
CA GLY A 5 19.11 -24.69 26.14
C GLY A 5 18.39 -25.13 24.87
N LYS A 6 17.54 -26.17 24.96
CA LYS A 6 16.71 -26.63 23.84
C LYS A 6 15.63 -25.59 23.50
N VAL A 7 14.96 -25.02 24.50
CA VAL A 7 13.93 -23.98 24.29
C VAL A 7 14.56 -22.71 23.70
N SER A 8 15.72 -22.29 24.22
CA SER A 8 16.44 -21.12 23.70
C SER A 8 16.86 -21.31 22.24
N PHE A 9 17.37 -22.50 21.88
CA PHE A 9 17.75 -22.81 20.51
C PHE A 9 16.55 -22.85 19.56
N VAL A 10 15.45 -23.50 19.96
CA VAL A 10 14.21 -23.54 19.15
C VAL A 10 13.66 -22.13 18.94
N SER A 11 13.65 -21.30 19.98
CA SER A 11 13.20 -19.91 19.88
C SER A 11 14.06 -19.10 18.90
N LEU A 12 15.39 -19.30 18.92
CA LEU A 12 16.29 -18.64 17.98
C LEU A 12 16.01 -19.07 16.53
N VAL A 13 15.84 -20.37 16.28
CA VAL A 13 15.54 -20.91 14.95
C VAL A 13 14.22 -20.37 14.41
N VAL A 14 13.18 -20.29 15.24
CA VAL A 14 11.88 -19.71 14.85
C VAL A 14 12.03 -18.24 14.49
N LEU A 15 12.76 -17.45 15.30
CA LEU A 15 13.00 -16.04 15.01
C LEU A 15 13.76 -15.84 13.69
N VAL A 16 14.82 -16.61 13.45
CA VAL A 16 15.56 -16.56 12.18
C VAL A 16 14.69 -16.97 11.00
N GLY A 17 13.84 -18.00 11.17
CA GLY A 17 12.88 -18.43 10.16
C GLY A 17 11.88 -17.34 9.80
N LEU A 18 11.30 -16.66 10.80
CA LEU A 18 10.37 -15.55 10.59
C LEU A 18 11.04 -14.37 9.89
N VAL A 19 12.23 -13.97 10.33
CA VAL A 19 12.99 -12.88 9.69
C VAL A 19 13.34 -13.23 8.24
N GLY A 20 13.76 -14.48 7.98
CA GLY A 20 14.04 -14.96 6.63
C GLY A 20 12.80 -14.98 5.74
N TYR A 21 11.65 -15.38 6.29
CA TYR A 21 10.37 -15.37 5.58
C TYR A 21 9.93 -13.96 5.20
N GLU A 22 9.91 -13.04 6.17
CA GLU A 22 9.58 -11.62 5.95
C GLU A 22 10.49 -10.97 4.90
N TYR A 23 11.80 -11.24 4.98
CA TYR A 23 12.77 -10.75 4.00
C TYR A 23 12.50 -11.29 2.60
N SER A 24 12.16 -12.58 2.49
CA SER A 24 11.83 -13.20 1.20
C SER A 24 10.56 -12.58 0.62
N VAL A 25 9.48 -12.49 1.40
CA VAL A 25 8.20 -11.92 0.96
C VAL A 25 8.37 -10.49 0.48
N ARG A 26 9.16 -9.68 1.21
CA ARG A 26 9.42 -8.28 0.86
C ARG A 26 10.19 -8.10 -0.45
N ASN A 27 10.95 -9.12 -0.86
CA ASN A 27 11.83 -9.05 -2.04
C ASN A 27 11.39 -9.95 -3.20
N SER A 28 10.37 -10.79 -3.04
CA SER A 28 9.96 -11.77 -4.06
C SER A 28 8.92 -11.25 -5.06
N GLY A 29 8.32 -10.08 -4.82
CA GLY A 29 7.32 -9.53 -5.74
C GLY A 29 7.92 -8.75 -6.91
N PRO A 30 7.08 -8.28 -7.85
CA PRO A 30 7.52 -7.60 -9.05
C PRO A 30 8.13 -6.22 -8.74
N ASP A 31 9.22 -5.88 -9.42
CA ASP A 31 9.74 -4.51 -9.42
C ASP A 31 8.76 -3.57 -10.15
N CYS A 32 8.75 -2.27 -9.83
CA CYS A 32 7.90 -1.31 -10.55
C CYS A 32 8.30 -1.14 -12.03
N ARG A 33 9.39 -1.77 -12.49
CA ARG A 33 9.73 -1.84 -13.92
C ARG A 33 8.86 -2.82 -14.70
N SER A 34 8.25 -3.80 -14.04
CA SER A 34 7.36 -4.79 -14.67
C SER A 34 5.87 -4.53 -14.43
N VAL A 35 5.54 -3.55 -13.60
CA VAL A 35 4.17 -3.08 -13.36
C VAL A 35 3.96 -1.79 -14.14
N SER A 36 2.95 -1.73 -15.00
CA SER A 36 2.66 -0.50 -15.73
C SER A 36 2.00 0.54 -14.83
N TYR A 37 2.09 1.81 -15.19
CA TYR A 37 1.43 2.88 -14.45
C TYR A 37 -0.09 2.71 -14.40
N GLU A 38 -0.71 2.21 -15.47
CA GLU A 38 -2.14 1.90 -15.54
C GLU A 38 -2.53 0.77 -14.59
N GLN A 39 -1.66 -0.24 -14.45
CA GLN A 39 -1.86 -1.31 -13.47
C GLN A 39 -1.76 -0.76 -12.04
N ALA A 40 -0.81 0.14 -11.77
CA ALA A 40 -0.68 0.80 -10.48
C ALA A 40 -1.93 1.62 -10.14
N ILE A 41 -2.41 2.47 -11.07
CA ILE A 41 -3.65 3.24 -10.91
C ILE A 41 -4.84 2.33 -10.61
N LYS A 42 -4.95 1.20 -11.33
CA LYS A 42 -6.04 0.25 -11.10
C LYS A 42 -5.97 -0.35 -9.70
N THR A 43 -4.79 -0.83 -9.27
CA THR A 43 -4.60 -1.40 -7.94
C THR A 43 -4.91 -0.37 -6.85
N ILE A 44 -4.44 0.86 -7.01
CA ILE A 44 -4.73 1.97 -6.08
C ILE A 44 -6.22 2.26 -6.03
N SER A 45 -6.91 2.31 -7.18
CA SER A 45 -8.35 2.55 -7.24
C SER A 45 -9.13 1.49 -6.47
N ASP A 46 -8.80 0.22 -6.71
CA ASP A 46 -9.48 -0.92 -6.07
C ASP A 46 -9.27 -0.90 -4.53
N ASP A 47 -8.03 -0.71 -4.07
CA ASP A 47 -7.70 -0.61 -2.64
C ASP A 47 -8.34 0.63 -1.99
N TYR A 48 -8.33 1.78 -2.67
CA TYR A 48 -8.94 3.02 -2.16
C TYR A 48 -10.43 2.84 -1.89
N TYR A 49 -11.17 2.25 -2.83
CA TYR A 49 -12.60 1.99 -2.63
C TYR A 49 -12.87 1.00 -1.49
N GLU A 50 -12.01 0.00 -1.28
CA GLU A 50 -12.14 -0.91 -0.16
C GLU A 50 -11.90 -0.18 1.18
N ARG A 51 -10.82 0.59 1.28
CA ARG A 51 -10.44 1.29 2.51
C ARG A 51 -11.37 2.43 2.86
N LEU A 52 -11.87 3.16 1.87
CA LEU A 52 -12.83 4.25 2.06
C LEU A 52 -14.12 3.77 2.74
N GLN A 53 -14.47 2.49 2.63
CA GLN A 53 -15.60 1.93 3.39
C GLN A 53 -15.35 1.90 4.90
N ARG A 54 -14.09 1.75 5.31
CA ARG A 54 -13.62 1.66 6.70
C ARG A 54 -13.22 3.01 7.27
N TRP A 55 -12.73 3.95 6.46
CA TRP A 55 -12.39 5.29 6.90
C TRP A 55 -13.60 6.06 7.40
N HIS A 56 -13.44 6.83 8.48
CA HIS A 56 -14.55 7.56 9.10
C HIS A 56 -14.66 9.03 8.63
N ARG A 57 -13.55 9.60 8.13
CA ARG A 57 -13.43 11.02 7.80
C ARG A 57 -13.70 11.28 6.33
N GLU A 58 -12.93 10.70 5.41
CA GLU A 58 -13.07 11.02 3.98
C GLU A 58 -14.48 10.74 3.41
N PRO A 59 -15.22 9.68 3.80
CA PRO A 59 -16.58 9.49 3.27
C PRO A 59 -17.54 10.63 3.64
N LYS A 60 -17.32 11.31 4.77
CA LYS A 60 -18.13 12.47 5.18
C LYS A 60 -17.77 13.71 4.38
N GLU A 61 -16.49 13.93 4.14
CA GLU A 61 -15.99 15.06 3.36
C GLU A 61 -16.37 14.94 1.88
N LEU A 62 -16.31 13.72 1.33
CA LEU A 62 -16.69 13.44 -0.05
C LEU A 62 -18.21 13.28 -0.21
N GLY A 63 -18.93 12.88 0.84
CA GLY A 63 -20.37 12.59 0.75
C GLY A 63 -20.71 11.30 0.01
N THR A 64 -19.71 10.44 -0.26
CA THR A 64 -19.87 9.16 -0.94
C THR A 64 -18.74 8.21 -0.58
N LYS A 65 -19.03 6.89 -0.63
CA LYS A 65 -18.01 5.82 -0.52
C LYS A 65 -17.45 5.40 -1.88
N LYS A 66 -17.92 6.01 -2.97
CA LYS A 66 -17.45 5.75 -4.33
C LYS A 66 -17.27 7.08 -5.08
N PRO A 67 -16.27 7.88 -4.70
CA PRO A 67 -15.95 9.13 -5.38
C PRO A 67 -15.40 8.83 -6.78
N GLN A 68 -15.44 9.84 -7.66
CA GLN A 68 -14.69 9.80 -8.90
C GLN A 68 -13.21 10.07 -8.58
N LEU A 69 -12.32 9.16 -8.98
CA LEU A 69 -10.87 9.32 -8.82
C LEU A 69 -10.29 9.87 -10.12
N ASN A 70 -9.54 10.96 -10.03
CA ASN A 70 -8.81 11.55 -11.14
C ASN A 70 -7.31 11.53 -10.83
N PHE A 71 -6.56 10.74 -11.59
CA PHE A 71 -5.13 10.55 -11.40
C PHE A 71 -4.36 11.47 -12.33
N ASP A 72 -3.28 12.09 -11.84
CA ASP A 72 -2.39 12.83 -12.72
C ASP A 72 -1.68 11.85 -13.66
N ARG A 73 -1.44 12.30 -14.91
CA ARG A 73 -0.80 11.45 -15.94
C ARG A 73 0.66 11.16 -15.63
N ASP A 74 1.28 11.98 -14.78
CA ASP A 74 2.71 11.94 -14.47
C ASP A 74 2.91 11.49 -13.02
N GLY A 75 2.62 10.20 -12.75
CA GLY A 75 3.06 9.58 -11.51
C GLY A 75 4.58 9.51 -11.48
N THR A 76 5.17 9.76 -10.31
CA THR A 76 6.63 9.61 -10.16
C THR A 76 6.93 8.17 -9.77
N GLN A 77 7.95 7.57 -10.37
CA GLN A 77 8.48 6.29 -9.89
C GLN A 77 9.77 6.55 -9.12
N VAL A 78 9.80 6.16 -7.85
CA VAL A 78 11.01 6.19 -7.01
C VAL A 78 11.39 4.75 -6.70
N THR A 79 12.35 4.24 -7.47
CA THR A 79 12.85 2.86 -7.37
C THR A 79 11.72 1.83 -7.55
N ASP A 80 11.26 1.22 -6.46
CA ASP A 80 10.23 0.18 -6.40
C ASP A 80 8.91 0.70 -5.83
N THR A 81 8.68 2.02 -5.92
CA THR A 81 7.47 2.67 -5.42
C THR A 81 6.93 3.65 -6.45
N TYR A 82 5.64 3.51 -6.74
CA TYR A 82 4.87 4.53 -7.45
C TYR A 82 4.33 5.57 -6.46
N LEU A 83 4.54 6.81 -6.82
CA LEU A 83 4.14 8.02 -6.13
C LEU A 83 3.05 8.67 -6.98
N VAL A 84 1.79 8.45 -6.60
CA VAL A 84 0.63 8.70 -7.45
C VAL A 84 -0.28 9.75 -6.82
N PRO A 85 -0.18 11.02 -7.23
CA PRO A 85 -1.15 12.04 -6.83
C PRO A 85 -2.49 11.80 -7.54
N PHE A 86 -3.58 12.00 -6.81
CA PHE A 86 -4.92 11.92 -7.34
C PHE A 86 -5.91 12.79 -6.56
N VAL A 87 -7.01 13.13 -7.22
CA VAL A 87 -8.12 13.86 -6.62
C VAL A 87 -9.34 12.95 -6.55
N ALA A 88 -9.85 12.75 -5.35
CA ALA A 88 -11.13 12.10 -5.12
C ALA A 88 -12.24 13.15 -5.08
N THR A 89 -13.25 13.02 -5.93
CA THR A 89 -14.37 13.95 -6.05
C THR A 89 -15.68 13.25 -5.70
N GLY A 90 -16.41 13.79 -4.72
CA GLY A 90 -17.74 13.36 -4.35
C GLY A 90 -18.75 14.51 -4.34
N PRO A 91 -20.04 14.23 -4.08
CA PRO A 91 -21.08 15.25 -4.08
C PRO A 91 -20.89 16.36 -3.03
N SER A 92 -20.21 16.07 -1.92
CA SER A 92 -20.00 17.03 -0.83
C SER A 92 -18.67 17.79 -0.92
N GLY A 93 -17.74 17.35 -1.76
CA GLY A 93 -16.43 17.98 -1.86
C GLY A 93 -15.39 17.15 -2.58
N THR A 94 -14.15 17.64 -2.53
CA THR A 94 -12.97 17.01 -3.14
C THR A 94 -11.87 16.86 -2.11
N VAL A 95 -11.15 15.75 -2.16
CA VAL A 95 -9.95 15.51 -1.36
C VAL A 95 -8.79 15.25 -2.30
N LYS A 96 -7.68 15.96 -2.11
CA LYS A 96 -6.43 15.72 -2.83
C LYS A 96 -5.56 14.80 -1.99
N GLN A 97 -5.08 13.72 -2.61
CA GLN A 97 -4.28 12.74 -1.93
C GLN A 97 -3.13 12.28 -2.81
N PHE A 98 -2.23 11.57 -2.16
CA PHE A 98 -1.14 10.90 -2.81
C PHE A 98 -1.05 9.46 -2.30
N ALA A 99 -0.99 8.51 -3.23
CA ALA A 99 -0.82 7.10 -2.95
C ALA A 99 0.64 6.68 -3.17
N MET A 100 1.21 6.02 -2.15
CA MET A 100 2.51 5.36 -2.21
C MET A 100 2.30 3.86 -2.44
N TYR A 101 2.49 3.40 -3.67
CA TYR A 101 2.32 2.00 -4.03
C TYR A 101 3.67 1.30 -4.19
N VAL A 102 3.99 0.36 -3.29
CA VAL A 102 5.23 -0.43 -3.31
C VAL A 102 5.00 -1.69 -4.16
N CYS A 103 5.56 -1.74 -5.37
CA CYS A 103 5.27 -2.83 -6.33
C CYS A 103 5.67 -4.21 -5.81
N LYS A 104 6.78 -4.30 -5.06
CA LYS A 104 7.28 -5.57 -4.52
C LYS A 104 6.34 -6.23 -3.53
N THR A 105 5.69 -5.46 -2.68
CA THR A 105 4.82 -6.00 -1.63
C THR A 105 3.34 -5.86 -1.96
N GLY A 106 3.00 -5.02 -2.94
CA GLY A 106 1.64 -4.62 -3.22
C GLY A 106 1.07 -3.63 -2.20
N SER A 107 1.87 -3.14 -1.26
CA SER A 107 1.42 -2.27 -0.17
C SER A 107 1.09 -0.87 -0.69
N ILE A 108 0.00 -0.29 -0.18
CA ILE A 108 -0.43 1.09 -0.50
C ILE A 108 -0.62 1.86 0.79
N GLU A 109 -0.02 3.06 0.84
CA GLU A 109 -0.25 4.06 1.87
C GLU A 109 -0.77 5.35 1.25
N TYR A 110 -1.60 6.08 1.98
CA TYR A 110 -2.23 7.33 1.52
C TYR A 110 -1.86 8.49 2.42
N SER A 111 -1.70 9.67 1.83
CA SER A 111 -1.50 10.92 2.54
C SER A 111 -2.31 12.04 1.90
N GLU A 112 -2.78 12.98 2.71
CA GLU A 112 -3.39 14.22 2.23
C GLU A 112 -2.30 15.06 1.54
N GLN A 113 -2.64 15.67 0.40
CA GLN A 113 -1.75 16.58 -0.31
C GLN A 113 -2.06 18.01 0.15
N GLU A 114 -1.07 18.67 0.77
CA GLU A 114 -1.15 20.08 1.20
C GLU A 114 -1.33 21.07 0.03
#